data_AF-A0A2W2EDQ2-F1
#
_entry.id   AF-A0A2W2EDQ2-F1
#
_cell.length_a   1.000
_cell.length_b   1.000
_cell.length_c   1.000
_cell.angle_alpha   90.00
_cell.angle_beta   90.00
_cell.angle_gamma   90.00
#
_symmetry.space_group_name_H-M   'P 1'
#
loop_
_entity.id
_entity.type
_entity.pdbx_description
1 polymer ?
#
loop_
_entity_poly.entity_id
_entity_poly.type
_entity_poly.pdbx_seq_one_letter_code
_entity_poly.pdbx_strand_id
1 'polypeptide(L)'
;MSESYDVEVMPPSVAVARFCMWAQAILGLVGVSLLVALLGGALPVAQAGLLVAGLAVPLATLLLIAFLALRMRSRRGWVRTAGLVVELLMTLLGLWQLVGDVTVGNLLGVLTAGAVFGLLCRQSSATWFDR
;
A
#
# COMPACT_ATOMS: atom_id res chain seq x y z
N MET A 1 14.48 41.45 6.72
CA MET A 1 14.58 40.17 7.46
C MET A 1 14.00 39.11 6.57
N SER A 2 14.85 38.29 5.94
CA SER A 2 14.39 37.16 5.13
C SER A 2 13.99 36.05 6.10
N GLU A 3 12.69 35.80 6.24
CA GLU A 3 12.21 34.58 6.86
C GLU A 3 12.80 33.41 6.07
N SER A 4 13.70 32.67 6.73
CA SER A 4 14.12 31.36 6.29
C SER A 4 12.86 30.51 6.22
N TYR A 5 12.32 30.29 5.02
CA TYR A 5 11.42 29.18 4.79
C TYR A 5 12.22 27.91 5.10
N ASP A 6 12.18 27.46 6.35
CA ASP A 6 12.58 26.10 6.69
C ASP A 6 11.64 25.20 5.90
N VAL A 7 12.13 24.74 4.74
CA VAL A 7 11.51 23.65 3.99
C VAL A 7 11.64 22.45 4.90
N GLU A 8 10.65 22.27 5.77
CA GLU A 8 10.71 21.26 6.81
C GLU A 8 10.66 19.88 6.16
N VAL A 9 11.85 19.30 6.01
CA VAL A 9 12.09 18.11 5.21
C VAL A 9 11.39 16.92 5.85
N MET A 10 10.56 16.25 5.05
CA MET A 10 9.86 15.03 5.45
C MET A 10 10.87 13.99 5.98
N PRO A 11 10.64 13.38 7.16
CA PRO A 11 11.58 12.42 7.72
C PRO A 11 11.82 11.26 6.75
N PRO A 12 13.04 10.73 6.68
CA PRO A 12 13.39 9.67 5.74
C PRO A 12 12.53 8.41 5.95
N SER A 13 12.11 8.12 7.19
CA SER A 13 11.20 7.00 7.50
C SER A 13 9.85 7.13 6.79
N VAL A 14 9.25 8.33 6.84
CA VAL A 14 7.96 8.60 6.20
C VAL A 14 8.14 8.65 4.68
N ALA A 15 9.25 9.20 4.19
CA ALA A 15 9.53 9.29 2.76
C ALA A 15 9.70 7.90 2.12
N VAL A 16 10.44 7.00 2.79
CA VAL A 16 10.59 5.61 2.36
C VAL A 16 9.27 4.86 2.47
N ALA A 17 8.52 5.02 3.56
CA ALA A 17 7.19 4.41 3.71
C ALA A 17 6.26 4.82 2.56
N ARG A 18 6.24 6.12 2.23
CA ARG A 18 5.47 6.65 1.10
C ARG A 18 5.92 6.06 -0.24
N PHE A 19 7.22 5.92 -0.46
CA PHE A 19 7.76 5.32 -1.68
C PHE A 19 7.35 3.84 -1.80
N CYS A 20 7.47 3.08 -0.71
CA CYS A 20 7.04 1.68 -0.65
C CYS A 20 5.53 1.54 -0.94
N MET A 21 4.68 2.38 -0.35
CA MET A 21 3.24 2.40 -0.65
C MET A 21 2.95 2.68 -2.13
N TRP A 22 3.68 3.61 -2.74
CA TRP A 22 3.57 3.86 -4.18
C TRP A 22 4.02 2.66 -5.01
N ALA A 23 5.13 2.04 -4.65
CA ALA A 23 5.63 0.85 -5.33
C ALA A 23 4.60 -0.31 -5.23
N GLN A 24 4.02 -0.53 -4.05
CA GLN A 24 2.96 -1.53 -3.84
C GLN A 24 1.74 -1.25 -4.70
N ALA A 25 1.26 0.00 -4.73
CA ALA A 25 0.10 0.39 -5.53
C ALA A 25 0.36 0.21 -7.04
N ILE A 26 1.52 0.64 -7.54
CA ILE A 26 1.88 0.53 -8.96
C ILE A 26 2.08 -0.93 -9.36
N LEU A 27 2.88 -1.70 -8.61
CA LEU A 27 3.13 -3.10 -8.92
C LEU A 27 1.85 -3.92 -8.82
N GLY A 28 0.98 -3.64 -7.83
CA GLY A 28 -0.31 -4.29 -7.71
C GLY A 28 -1.25 -3.94 -8.87
N LEU A 29 -1.29 -2.68 -9.31
CA LEU A 29 -2.08 -2.29 -10.49
C LEU A 29 -1.56 -2.98 -11.76
N VAL A 30 -0.24 -3.07 -11.93
CA VAL A 30 0.37 -3.82 -13.04
C VAL A 30 -0.06 -5.29 -12.96
N GLY A 31 0.05 -5.92 -11.79
CA GLY A 31 -0.39 -7.30 -11.57
C GLY A 31 -1.86 -7.52 -11.92
N VAL A 32 -2.76 -6.65 -11.46
CA VAL A 32 -4.19 -6.71 -11.78
C VAL A 32 -4.42 -6.51 -13.28
N SER A 33 -3.73 -5.55 -13.91
CA SER A 33 -3.87 -5.30 -15.35
C SER A 33 -3.42 -6.49 -16.20
N LEU A 34 -2.32 -7.14 -15.82
CA LEU A 34 -1.83 -8.36 -16.47
C LEU A 34 -2.81 -9.51 -16.28
N LEU A 35 -3.35 -9.68 -15.08
CA LEU A 35 -4.34 -10.72 -14.79
C LEU A 35 -5.60 -10.54 -15.63
N VAL A 36 -6.10 -9.30 -15.73
CA VAL A 36 -7.25 -8.96 -16.60
C VAL A 36 -6.92 -9.18 -18.07
N ALA A 37 -5.73 -8.80 -18.53
CA ALA A 37 -5.33 -9.00 -19.92
C ALA A 37 -5.21 -10.50 -20.29
N LEU A 38 -4.65 -11.31 -19.40
CA LEU A 38 -4.45 -12.74 -19.61
C LEU A 38 -5.76 -13.54 -19.54
N LEU A 39 -6.66 -13.20 -18.62
CA LEU A 39 -7.90 -13.96 -18.39
C LEU A 39 -9.12 -13.36 -19.11
N GLY A 40 -9.11 -12.06 -19.38
CA GLY A 40 -10.27 -11.32 -19.91
C GLY A 40 -10.68 -11.73 -21.31
N GLY A 41 -9.75 -12.25 -22.13
CA GLY A 41 -10.07 -12.79 -23.46
C GLY A 41 -10.46 -14.27 -23.46
N ALA A 42 -10.21 -14.99 -22.37
CA ALA A 42 -10.35 -16.45 -22.30
C ALA A 42 -11.62 -16.90 -21.55
N LEU A 43 -12.23 -16.03 -20.76
CA LEU A 43 -13.34 -16.40 -19.87
C LEU A 43 -14.73 -16.17 -20.51
N PRO A 44 -15.69 -17.09 -20.30
CA PRO A 44 -17.10 -16.86 -20.61
C PRO A 44 -17.66 -15.66 -19.83
N VAL A 45 -18.63 -14.95 -20.40
CA VAL A 45 -19.24 -13.72 -19.81
C VAL A 45 -19.70 -13.92 -18.36
N ALA A 46 -20.29 -15.07 -18.03
CA ALA A 46 -20.73 -15.39 -16.67
C ALA A 46 -19.57 -15.46 -15.66
N GLN A 47 -18.39 -15.91 -16.09
CA GLN A 47 -17.18 -16.01 -15.25
C GLN A 47 -16.40 -14.70 -15.21
N ALA A 48 -16.48 -13.89 -16.27
CA ALA A 48 -15.91 -12.55 -16.30
C ALA A 48 -16.51 -11.65 -15.19
N GLY A 49 -17.82 -11.75 -14.93
CA GLY A 49 -18.47 -11.02 -13.84
C GLY A 49 -17.92 -11.42 -12.45
N LEU A 50 -17.65 -12.70 -12.23
CA LEU A 50 -17.04 -13.20 -10.98
C LEU A 50 -15.60 -12.74 -10.82
N LEU A 51 -14.82 -12.70 -11.91
CA LEU A 51 -13.46 -12.17 -11.89
C LEU A 51 -13.45 -10.68 -11.51
N VAL A 52 -14.35 -9.88 -12.08
CA VAL A 52 -14.47 -8.44 -11.73
C VAL A 52 -14.87 -8.27 -10.27
N ALA A 53 -15.85 -9.04 -9.78
CA ALA A 53 -16.25 -8.99 -8.37
C ALA A 53 -15.11 -9.40 -7.43
N GLY A 54 -14.35 -10.44 -7.79
CA GLY A 54 -13.18 -10.89 -7.04
C GLY A 54 -12.05 -9.86 -7.02
N LEU A 55 -11.91 -9.05 -8.08
CA LEU A 55 -10.91 -7.99 -8.18
C LEU A 55 -11.31 -6.70 -7.45
N ALA A 56 -12.59 -6.55 -7.05
CA ALA A 56 -13.05 -5.35 -6.36
C ALA A 56 -12.29 -5.09 -5.05
N VAL A 57 -12.07 -6.15 -4.26
CA VAL A 57 -11.31 -6.07 -3.00
C VAL A 57 -9.87 -5.63 -3.25
N PRO A 58 -9.03 -6.34 -4.03
CA PRO A 58 -7.64 -5.93 -4.25
C PRO A 58 -7.52 -4.55 -4.90
N LEU A 59 -8.42 -4.19 -5.82
CA LEU A 59 -8.46 -2.84 -6.40
C LEU A 59 -8.75 -1.77 -5.34
N ALA A 60 -9.74 -1.99 -4.47
CA ALA A 60 -10.05 -1.07 -3.39
C ALA A 60 -8.84 -0.89 -2.45
N THR A 61 -8.12 -1.97 -2.15
CA THR A 61 -6.92 -1.90 -1.30
C THR A 61 -5.80 -1.13 -1.95
N LEU A 62 -5.53 -1.34 -3.24
CA LEU A 62 -4.50 -0.60 -3.99
C LEU A 62 -4.81 0.89 -4.05
N LEU A 63 -6.08 1.24 -4.29
CA LEU A 63 -6.55 2.62 -4.28
C LEU A 63 -6.42 3.25 -2.90
N LEU A 64 -6.72 2.50 -1.84
CA LEU A 64 -6.56 2.96 -0.47
C LEU A 64 -5.09 3.23 -0.12
N ILE A 65 -4.18 2.33 -0.50
CA ILE A 65 -2.73 2.51 -0.31
C ILE A 65 -2.24 3.75 -1.07
N ALA A 66 -2.62 3.91 -2.34
CA ALA A 66 -2.27 5.08 -3.14
C ALA A 66 -2.83 6.38 -2.53
N PHE A 67 -4.06 6.36 -2.04
CA PHE A 67 -4.68 7.48 -1.36
C PHE A 67 -3.93 7.86 -0.07
N LEU A 68 -3.54 6.87 0.74
CA LEU A 68 -2.74 7.10 1.95
C LEU A 68 -1.37 7.68 1.60
N ALA A 69 -0.71 7.17 0.55
CA ALA A 69 0.58 7.68 0.06
C ALA A 69 0.49 9.14 -0.42
N LEU A 70 -0.65 9.56 -0.99
CA LEU A 70 -0.93 10.95 -1.32
C LEU A 70 -1.14 11.81 -0.06
N ARG A 71 -1.86 11.26 0.92
CA ARG A 71 -2.21 11.94 2.17
C ARG A 71 -1.07 12.01 3.19
N MET A 72 0.03 11.27 3.03
CA MET A 72 1.20 11.35 3.92
C MET A 72 1.83 12.75 4.01
N ARG A 73 1.62 13.60 3.00
CA ARG A 73 2.02 15.02 3.05
C ARG A 73 1.21 15.85 4.03
N SER A 74 0.00 15.43 4.36
CA SER A 74 -0.96 16.21 5.14
C SER A 74 -0.65 16.27 6.63
N ARG A 75 0.37 15.55 7.13
CA ARG A 75 0.78 15.45 8.55
C ARG A 75 -0.33 15.05 9.55
N ARG A 76 -1.51 14.65 9.09
CA ARG A 76 -2.64 14.29 9.97
C ARG A 76 -2.42 12.93 10.65
N GLY A 77 -2.63 12.87 11.96
CA GLY A 77 -2.51 11.64 12.76
C GLY A 77 -3.36 10.45 12.29
N TRP A 78 -4.55 10.73 11.71
CA TRP A 78 -5.40 9.67 11.15
C TRP A 78 -4.76 8.97 9.95
N VAL A 79 -3.89 9.64 9.19
CA VAL A 79 -3.20 9.05 8.03
C VAL A 79 -2.20 7.99 8.50
N ARG A 80 -1.52 8.25 9.61
CA ARG A 80 -0.60 7.30 10.23
C ARG A 80 -1.34 6.07 10.76
N THR A 81 -2.42 6.27 11.50
CA THR A 81 -3.21 5.16 12.05
C THR A 81 -3.86 4.33 10.94
N ALA A 82 -4.44 4.97 9.93
CA ALA A 82 -4.98 4.27 8.76
C ALA A 82 -3.87 3.49 8.01
N GLY A 83 -2.69 4.09 7.80
CA GLY A 83 -1.54 3.40 7.22
C GLY A 83 -1.11 2.18 8.02
N LEU A 84 -0.98 2.30 9.35
CA LEU A 84 -0.64 1.18 10.22
C LEU A 84 -1.66 0.04 10.13
N VAL A 85 -2.96 0.37 10.17
CA VAL A 85 -4.03 -0.63 10.10
C VAL A 85 -4.01 -1.33 8.74
N VAL A 86 -3.93 -0.59 7.64
CA VAL A 86 -3.93 -1.17 6.28
C VAL A 86 -2.72 -2.07 6.07
N GLU A 87 -1.52 -1.61 6.43
CA GLU A 87 -0.29 -2.39 6.22
C GLU A 87 -0.22 -3.60 7.15
N LEU A 88 -0.76 -3.50 8.37
CA LEU A 88 -0.90 -4.65 9.27
C LEU A 88 -1.86 -5.69 8.70
N LEU A 89 -3.02 -5.27 8.19
CA LEU A 89 -3.97 -6.18 7.56
C LEU A 89 -3.38 -6.84 6.31
N MET A 90 -2.64 -6.09 5.49
CA MET A 90 -1.94 -6.61 4.31
C MET A 90 -0.85 -7.63 4.69
N THR A 91 -0.07 -7.36 5.75
CA THR A 91 0.91 -8.34 6.23
C THR A 91 0.25 -9.61 6.73
N LEU A 92 -0.81 -9.50 7.53
CA LEU A 92 -1.55 -10.67 8.02
C LEU A 92 -2.19 -11.48 6.88
N LEU A 93 -2.80 -10.79 5.91
CA LEU A 93 -3.37 -11.44 4.73
C LEU A 93 -2.30 -12.15 3.90
N GLY A 94 -1.17 -11.51 3.66
CA GLY A 94 -0.09 -12.11 2.90
C GLY A 94 0.54 -13.30 3.64
N LEU A 95 0.72 -13.21 4.96
CA LEU A 95 1.16 -14.34 5.78
C LEU A 95 0.18 -15.51 5.70
N TRP A 96 -1.13 -15.25 5.73
CA TRP A 96 -2.15 -16.26 5.53
C TRP A 96 -2.04 -16.92 4.14
N GLN A 97 -1.84 -16.13 3.09
CA GLN A 97 -1.67 -16.65 1.72
C GLN A 97 -0.41 -17.50 1.58
N LEU A 98 0.68 -17.18 2.28
CA LEU A 98 1.91 -17.96 2.29
C LEU A 98 1.74 -19.36 2.92
N VAL A 99 0.72 -19.58 3.76
CA VAL A 99 0.40 -20.92 4.29
C VAL A 99 -0.15 -21.83 3.20
N GLY A 100 -0.87 -21.26 2.23
CA GLY A 100 -1.45 -22.00 1.11
C GLY A 100 -0.48 -22.17 -0.06
N ASP A 101 0.14 -21.08 -0.50
CA ASP A 101 1.10 -21.10 -1.61
C ASP A 101 2.13 -19.97 -1.50
N VAL A 102 3.41 -20.34 -1.62
CA VAL A 102 4.54 -19.41 -1.50
C VAL A 102 4.93 -18.93 -2.89
N THR A 103 4.35 -17.80 -3.28
CA THR A 103 4.73 -17.10 -4.50
C THR A 103 5.68 -15.94 -4.19
N VAL A 104 6.55 -15.60 -5.14
CA VAL A 104 7.43 -14.42 -5.05
C VAL A 104 6.62 -13.14 -4.82
N GLY A 105 5.44 -13.03 -5.46
CA GLY A 105 4.53 -11.90 -5.26
C GLY A 105 4.04 -11.77 -3.82
N ASN A 106 3.61 -12.88 -3.20
CA ASN A 106 3.13 -12.89 -1.81
C ASN A 106 4.26 -12.54 -0.84
N LEU A 107 5.46 -13.10 -1.04
CA LEU A 107 6.64 -12.78 -0.22
C LEU A 107 7.00 -11.29 -0.30
N LEU A 108 7.09 -10.74 -1.51
CA LEU A 108 7.38 -9.31 -1.71
C LEU A 108 6.28 -8.42 -1.12
N GLY A 109 5.01 -8.81 -1.27
CA GLY A 109 3.87 -8.10 -0.67
C GLY A 109 3.96 -8.05 0.85
N VAL A 110 4.23 -9.17 1.50
CA VAL A 110 4.39 -9.26 2.97
C VAL A 110 5.59 -8.44 3.44
N LEU A 111 6.75 -8.57 2.78
CA LEU A 111 7.96 -7.87 3.17
C LEU A 111 7.82 -6.35 3.02
N THR A 112 7.22 -5.89 1.92
CA THR A 112 6.98 -4.46 1.70
C THR A 112 5.98 -3.90 2.70
N ALA A 113 4.86 -4.59 2.94
CA ALA A 113 3.87 -4.13 3.92
C ALA A 113 4.44 -4.12 5.35
N GLY A 114 5.22 -5.14 5.70
CA GLY A 114 5.89 -5.22 7.00
C GLY A 114 6.93 -4.13 7.18
N ALA A 115 7.69 -3.80 6.13
CA ALA A 115 8.64 -2.69 6.14
C ALA A 115 7.93 -1.35 6.34
N VAL A 116 6.82 -1.09 5.62
CA VAL A 116 6.04 0.14 5.79
C VAL A 116 5.47 0.24 7.20
N PHE A 117 4.88 -0.84 7.71
CA PHE A 117 4.39 -0.91 9.09
C PHE A 117 5.51 -0.57 10.10
N GLY A 118 6.68 -1.20 9.98
CA GLY A 118 7.83 -0.94 10.85
C GLY A 118 8.31 0.51 10.76
N LEU A 119 8.33 1.10 9.56
CA LEU A 119 8.70 2.50 9.35
C LEU A 119 7.69 3.47 9.97
N LEU A 120 6.39 3.16 9.94
CA LEU A 120 5.33 3.97 10.55
C LEU A 120 5.26 3.86 12.07
N CYS A 121 5.75 2.75 12.63
CA CYS A 121 5.91 2.56 14.08
C CYS A 121 7.07 3.39 14.67
N ARG A 122 8.03 3.85 13.86
CA ARG A 122 9.16 4.65 14.36
C ARG A 122 8.69 5.98 14.98
N GLN A 123 9.37 6.39 16.04
CA GLN A 123 9.08 7.63 16.76
C GLN A 123 9.18 8.87 15.86
N SER A 124 10.08 8.88 14.88
CA SER A 124 10.19 9.97 13.88
C SER A 124 8.98 10.09 12.95
N SER A 125 8.27 8.99 12.70
CA SER A 125 6.98 9.03 12.00
C SER A 125 5.89 9.56 12.92
N ALA A 126 5.89 9.12 14.19
CA ALA A 126 4.93 9.59 15.19
C ALA A 126 4.93 11.11 15.33
N THR A 127 6.11 11.71 15.52
CA THR A 127 6.26 13.15 15.70
C THR A 127 5.93 13.97 14.45
N TRP A 128 6.04 13.38 13.26
CA TRP A 128 5.66 14.05 12.01
C TRP A 128 4.14 14.14 11.83
N PHE A 129 3.40 13.12 12.28
CA PHE A 129 1.95 13.04 12.12
C PHE A 129 1.14 13.61 13.31
N ASP A 130 1.83 14.09 14.34
CA ASP A 130 1.25 14.70 15.54
C ASP A 130 1.29 16.25 15.51
N ARG A 131 1.62 16.82 14.34
CA ARG A 131 1.76 18.26 14.07
C ARG A 131 0.71 18.71 13.05
#